data_AF-A0A401M2M3-F1
#
_entry.id   AF-A0A401M2M3-F1
#
_cell.length_a   1.000
_cell.length_b   1.000
_cell.length_c   1.000
_cell.angle_alpha   90.00
_cell.angle_beta   90.00
_cell.angle_gamma   90.00
#
_symmetry.space_group_name_H-M   'P 1'
#
loop_
_entity.id
_entity.type
_entity.pdbx_description
1 polymer ?
#
loop_
_entity_poly.entity_id
_entity_poly.type
_entity_poly.pdbx_seq_one_letter_code
_entity_poly.pdbx_strand_id
1 'polypeptide(L)'
;MALLTLTWILVGAPTGVAVADACAYASTGPGGTEAVAVAGSLTWPTPPACPKPTPTPTPTPTPTPTPPKPTPPPDPAPDPPPKPTPTPTPTPTPTPTPEPPPPPPPAPQPAPPRPRPTPPPAPTPTPTPSPTPSPTPSAEPAPRPSVAPVSYPRYQPPTRKRPSHGTTSPVTYLLLMTVPAVVAVAALRPR
;
A
#
# COMPACT_ATOMS: atom_id res chain seq x y z
N MET A 1 -49.95 46.42 42.18
CA MET A 1 -49.38 45.06 42.09
C MET A 1 -48.33 44.93 40.97
N ALA A 2 -48.58 45.37 39.73
CA ALA A 2 -47.59 45.31 38.64
C ALA A 2 -46.29 46.13 38.88
N LEU A 3 -46.39 47.28 39.56
CA LEU A 3 -45.22 48.11 39.89
C LEU A 3 -44.31 47.48 40.96
N LEU A 4 -44.88 46.68 41.87
CA LEU A 4 -44.16 45.97 42.94
C LEU A 4 -43.41 44.74 42.39
N THR A 5 -44.00 44.04 41.41
CA THR A 5 -43.31 42.94 40.72
C THR A 5 -42.18 43.45 39.82
N LEU A 6 -42.35 44.61 39.18
CA LEU A 6 -41.31 45.20 38.33
C LEU A 6 -40.12 45.72 39.15
N THR A 7 -40.37 46.27 40.34
CA THR A 7 -39.30 46.69 41.26
C THR A 7 -38.56 45.51 41.88
N TRP A 8 -39.23 44.39 42.17
CA TRP A 8 -38.56 43.18 42.66
C TRP A 8 -37.71 42.47 41.59
N ILE A 9 -38.02 42.65 40.30
CA ILE A 9 -37.21 42.15 39.19
C ILE A 9 -35.99 43.07 38.93
N LEU A 10 -36.13 44.39 39.15
CA LEU A 10 -35.03 45.36 38.98
C LEU A 10 -34.05 45.39 40.16
N VAL A 11 -34.53 45.16 41.39
CA VAL A 11 -33.68 44.97 42.58
C VAL A 11 -33.23 43.51 42.56
N GLY A 12 -32.29 43.23 41.66
CA GLY A 12 -31.81 41.90 41.36
C GLY A 12 -31.52 41.07 42.60
N ALA A 13 -31.85 39.78 42.51
CA ALA A 13 -31.12 38.77 43.26
C ALA A 13 -29.63 39.11 43.14
N PRO A 14 -28.86 39.11 44.24
CA PRO A 14 -27.43 39.36 44.15
C PRO A 14 -26.85 38.29 43.23
N THR A 15 -26.62 38.66 41.97
CA THR A 15 -25.83 37.87 41.05
C THR A 15 -24.42 37.99 41.59
N GLY A 16 -24.12 37.15 42.59
CA GLY A 16 -22.75 36.90 42.99
C GLY A 16 -22.01 36.60 41.71
N VAL A 17 -21.00 37.41 41.41
CA VAL A 17 -20.10 37.16 40.30
C VAL A 17 -19.55 35.75 40.51
N ALA A 18 -20.09 34.77 39.80
CA ALA A 18 -19.57 33.43 39.79
C ALA A 18 -18.28 33.49 38.96
N VAL A 19 -17.20 33.94 39.59
CA VAL A 19 -15.86 33.83 39.03
C VAL A 19 -15.47 32.37 39.20
N ALA A 20 -15.90 31.53 38.25
CA ALA A 20 -15.33 30.21 38.11
C ALA A 20 -13.93 30.41 37.54
N ASP A 21 -12.90 30.17 38.36
CA ASP A 21 -11.54 30.02 37.89
C ASP A 21 -11.50 28.70 37.08
N ALA A 22 -11.91 28.80 35.82
CA ALA A 22 -12.07 27.68 34.91
C ALA A 22 -10.89 27.68 33.94
N CYS A 23 -9.99 26.72 34.10
CA CYS A 23 -8.97 26.47 33.11
C CYS A 23 -9.52 25.46 32.10
N ALA A 24 -9.74 25.93 30.88
CA ALA A 24 -10.08 25.11 29.74
C ALA A 24 -8.89 25.10 28.78
N TYR A 25 -8.42 23.90 28.42
CA TYR A 25 -7.44 23.72 27.37
C TYR A 25 -8.00 22.78 26.31
N ALA A 26 -7.95 23.24 25.06
CA ALA A 26 -8.29 22.45 23.89
C ALA A 26 -7.10 22.44 22.93
N SER A 27 -6.71 21.26 22.48
CA SER A 27 -5.68 21.07 21.47
C SER A 27 -6.24 20.25 20.32
N THR A 28 -5.98 20.72 19.10
CA THR A 28 -6.31 20.00 17.87
C THR A 28 -5.00 19.59 17.20
N GLY A 29 -4.71 18.28 17.23
CA GLY A 29 -3.50 17.71 16.63
C GLY A 29 -3.82 16.68 15.53
N PRO A 30 -2.79 16.19 14.80
CA PRO A 30 -2.96 15.14 13.79
C PRO A 30 -3.57 13.83 14.33
N GLY A 31 -3.51 13.62 15.64
CA GLY A 31 -4.09 12.46 16.34
C GLY A 31 -5.53 12.65 16.82
N GLY A 32 -6.15 13.81 16.62
CA GLY A 32 -7.52 14.11 17.06
C GLY A 32 -7.64 15.36 17.94
N THR A 33 -8.82 15.53 18.54
CA THR A 33 -9.16 16.65 19.42
C THR A 33 -9.12 16.20 20.88
N GLU A 34 -8.27 16.83 21.69
CA GLU A 34 -8.26 16.64 23.13
C GLU A 34 -8.72 17.93 23.81
N ALA A 35 -9.74 17.81 24.68
CA ALA A 35 -10.27 18.92 25.45
C ALA A 35 -10.35 18.51 26.92
N VAL A 36 -9.73 19.32 27.79
CA VAL A 36 -9.79 19.16 29.23
C VAL A 36 -10.31 20.44 29.84
N ALA A 37 -11.42 20.34 30.57
CA ALA A 37 -11.99 21.43 31.35
C ALA A 37 -11.96 21.03 32.83
N VAL A 38 -11.33 21.87 33.65
CA VAL A 38 -11.33 21.70 35.12
C VAL A 38 -12.09 22.87 35.72
N ALA A 39 -13.21 22.57 36.38
CA ALA A 39 -13.97 23.55 37.15
C ALA A 39 -13.70 23.31 38.65
N GLY A 40 -13.02 24.25 39.31
CA GLY A 40 -12.81 24.22 40.75
C GLY A 40 -13.99 24.84 41.51
N SER A 41 -14.33 24.29 42.69
CA SER A 41 -15.22 24.94 43.66
C SER A 41 -14.43 25.85 44.60
N LEU A 42 -15.05 26.95 45.07
CA LEU A 42 -14.45 27.97 45.97
C LEU A 42 -13.92 27.44 47.32
N THR A 43 -14.09 26.16 47.61
CA THR A 43 -13.65 25.51 48.85
C THR A 43 -12.24 24.92 48.75
N TRP A 44 -11.57 25.00 47.59
CA TRP A 44 -10.21 24.47 47.44
C TRP A 44 -9.17 25.55 47.79
N PRO A 45 -8.34 25.38 48.84
CA PRO A 45 -7.36 26.38 49.25
C PRO A 45 -6.19 26.56 48.27
N THR A 46 -6.14 25.83 47.16
CA THR A 46 -5.13 25.99 46.12
C THR A 46 -5.65 25.39 44.81
N PRO A 47 -5.80 26.17 43.72
CA PRO A 47 -6.18 25.59 42.43
C PRO A 47 -5.07 24.60 41.99
N PRO A 48 -5.42 23.38 41.53
CA PRO A 48 -4.42 22.45 41.04
C PRO A 48 -3.69 23.10 39.86
N ALA A 49 -2.35 23.11 39.91
CA ALA A 49 -1.54 23.66 38.82
C ALA A 49 -1.92 22.99 37.51
N CYS A 50 -2.31 23.79 36.51
CA CYS A 50 -2.64 23.26 35.19
C CYS A 50 -1.44 22.46 34.66
N PRO A 51 -1.61 21.18 34.30
CA PRO A 51 -0.52 20.42 33.72
C PRO A 51 -0.10 21.10 32.43
N LYS A 52 1.21 21.42 32.31
CA LYS A 52 1.77 22.00 31.11
C LYS A 52 1.55 21.02 29.94
N PRO A 53 0.98 21.45 28.80
CA PRO A 53 0.76 20.56 27.67
C PRO A 53 2.10 19.95 27.24
N THR A 54 2.11 18.62 27.12
CA THR A 54 3.25 17.90 26.58
C THR A 54 3.31 18.21 25.08
N PRO A 55 4.47 18.62 24.53
CA PRO A 55 4.56 18.94 23.12
C PRO A 55 4.20 17.71 22.28
N THR A 56 3.30 17.90 21.30
CA THR A 56 2.95 16.87 20.34
C THR A 56 4.22 16.42 19.61
N PRO A 57 4.50 15.11 19.49
CA PRO A 57 5.67 14.63 18.77
C PRO A 57 5.64 15.13 17.33
N THR A 58 6.78 15.65 16.85
CA THR A 58 6.95 16.06 15.46
C THR A 58 6.66 14.86 14.55
N PRO A 59 5.78 14.99 13.54
CA PRO A 59 5.48 13.89 12.64
C PRO A 59 6.78 13.43 11.96
N THR A 60 7.05 12.13 12.03
CA THR A 60 8.18 11.53 11.31
C THR A 60 7.97 11.75 9.82
N PRO A 61 8.98 12.23 9.06
CA PRO A 61 8.83 12.44 7.63
C PRO A 61 8.45 11.13 6.95
N THR A 62 7.37 11.16 6.16
CA THR A 62 6.97 10.03 5.33
C THR A 62 8.09 9.72 4.34
N PRO A 63 8.52 8.45 4.20
CA PRO A 63 9.56 8.10 3.23
C PRO A 63 9.10 8.45 1.81
N THR A 64 9.98 9.12 1.07
CA THR A 64 9.76 9.44 -0.34
C THR A 64 9.57 8.13 -1.14
N PRO A 65 8.53 8.02 -1.99
CA PRO A 65 8.31 6.82 -2.78
C PRO A 65 9.51 6.57 -3.70
N THR A 66 10.02 5.34 -3.68
CA THR A 66 11.10 4.92 -4.59
C THR A 66 10.54 4.88 -6.02
N PRO A 67 11.21 5.50 -7.00
CA PRO A 67 10.77 5.46 -8.39
C PRO A 67 10.72 4.01 -8.91
N PRO A 68 9.77 3.68 -9.80
CA PRO A 68 9.65 2.35 -10.36
C PRO A 68 10.90 1.98 -11.17
N LYS A 69 11.27 0.70 -11.11
CA LYS A 69 12.38 0.16 -11.90
C LYS A 69 12.05 0.29 -13.40
N PRO A 70 13.00 0.72 -14.25
CA PRO A 70 12.82 0.73 -15.69
C PRO A 70 12.45 -0.65 -16.23
N THR A 71 11.50 -0.70 -17.15
CA THR A 71 11.17 -1.91 -17.90
C THR A 71 12.37 -2.30 -18.76
N PRO A 72 12.81 -3.59 -18.75
CA PRO A 72 13.89 -4.03 -19.62
C PRO A 72 13.52 -3.84 -21.11
N PRO A 73 14.52 -3.61 -21.98
CA PRO A 73 14.28 -3.53 -23.41
C PRO A 73 13.70 -4.86 -23.94
N PRO A 74 12.90 -4.81 -25.03
CA PRO A 74 12.39 -6.02 -25.66
C PRO A 74 13.55 -6.91 -26.15
N ASP A 75 13.32 -8.22 -26.07
CA ASP A 75 14.26 -9.24 -26.54
C ASP A 75 14.48 -9.10 -28.06
N PRO A 76 15.72 -9.25 -28.58
CA PRO A 76 15.97 -9.21 -30.02
C PRO A 76 15.13 -10.25 -30.77
N ALA A 77 14.70 -9.88 -31.99
CA ALA A 77 14.00 -10.80 -32.86
C ALA A 77 14.90 -12.01 -33.21
N PRO A 78 14.34 -13.24 -33.30
CA PRO A 78 15.11 -14.41 -33.70
C PRO A 78 15.76 -14.24 -35.07
N ASP A 79 17.00 -14.73 -35.22
CA ASP A 79 17.70 -14.76 -36.50
C ASP A 79 16.91 -15.59 -37.53
N PRO A 80 16.87 -15.18 -38.82
CA PRO A 80 16.18 -15.92 -39.85
C PRO A 80 16.80 -17.31 -40.04
N PRO A 81 16.00 -18.32 -40.41
CA PRO A 81 16.48 -19.67 -40.62
C PRO A 81 17.54 -19.73 -41.74
N PRO A 82 18.55 -20.61 -41.61
CA PRO A 82 19.60 -20.75 -42.61
C PRO A 82 19.00 -21.16 -43.97
N LYS A 83 19.54 -20.60 -45.04
CA LYS A 83 19.15 -20.92 -46.41
C LYS A 83 19.39 -22.42 -46.69
N PRO A 84 18.44 -23.13 -47.30
CA PRO A 84 18.63 -24.55 -47.64
C PRO A 84 19.85 -24.75 -48.54
N THR A 85 20.65 -25.76 -48.19
CA THR A 85 21.86 -26.16 -48.92
C THR A 85 21.45 -26.72 -50.28
N PRO A 86 22.11 -26.33 -51.39
CA PRO A 86 21.79 -26.87 -52.71
C PRO A 86 22.01 -28.39 -52.74
N THR A 87 21.05 -29.10 -53.31
CA THR A 87 21.10 -30.56 -53.48
C THR A 87 22.26 -30.92 -54.39
N PRO A 88 23.14 -31.87 -54.00
CA PRO A 88 24.26 -32.27 -54.84
C PRO A 88 23.77 -32.89 -56.15
N THR A 89 24.40 -32.48 -57.25
CA THR A 89 24.17 -33.02 -58.59
C THR A 89 24.51 -34.51 -58.60
N PRO A 90 23.64 -35.38 -59.16
CA PRO A 90 23.91 -36.82 -59.20
C PRO A 90 25.21 -37.10 -59.95
N THR A 91 26.09 -37.86 -59.31
CA THR A 91 27.38 -38.29 -59.87
C THR A 91 27.11 -39.31 -60.99
N PRO A 92 27.75 -39.20 -62.16
CA PRO A 92 27.55 -40.14 -63.25
C PRO A 92 27.90 -41.57 -62.81
N THR A 93 27.05 -42.52 -63.20
CA THR A 93 27.22 -43.94 -62.91
C THR A 93 28.55 -44.44 -63.49
N PRO A 94 29.43 -45.05 -62.69
CA PRO A 94 30.69 -45.57 -63.20
C PRO A 94 30.42 -46.69 -64.22
N THR A 95 31.14 -46.65 -65.33
CA THR A 95 31.17 -47.71 -66.34
C THR A 95 31.64 -49.02 -65.70
N PRO A 96 31.02 -50.17 -66.05
CA PRO A 96 31.38 -51.46 -65.47
C PRO A 96 32.85 -51.75 -65.71
N THR A 97 33.58 -52.00 -64.63
CA THR A 97 34.97 -52.43 -64.66
C THR A 97 35.01 -53.90 -65.13
N PRO A 98 35.92 -54.28 -66.04
CA PRO A 98 36.07 -55.67 -66.47
C PRO A 98 36.26 -56.61 -65.29
N GLU A 99 35.66 -57.80 -65.37
CA GLU A 99 35.76 -58.83 -64.35
C GLU A 99 37.23 -59.23 -64.15
N PRO A 100 37.75 -59.15 -62.91
CA PRO A 100 39.13 -59.54 -62.64
C PRO A 100 39.32 -61.05 -62.87
N PRO A 101 40.55 -61.48 -63.21
CA PRO A 101 40.86 -62.89 -63.41
C PRO A 101 40.55 -63.72 -62.14
N PRO A 102 40.25 -65.02 -62.29
CA PRO A 102 39.92 -65.88 -61.16
C PRO A 102 41.03 -65.87 -60.11
N PRO A 103 40.70 -65.86 -58.81
CA PRO A 103 41.69 -65.84 -57.76
C PRO A 103 42.57 -67.10 -57.81
N PRO A 104 43.86 -66.99 -57.44
CA PRO A 104 44.72 -68.15 -57.32
C PRO A 104 44.16 -69.14 -56.27
N PRO A 105 44.49 -70.44 -56.39
CA PRO A 105 44.02 -71.46 -55.47
C PRO A 105 44.37 -71.12 -54.00
N PRO A 106 43.49 -71.43 -53.04
CA PRO A 106 43.71 -71.11 -51.63
C PRO A 106 45.03 -71.69 -51.13
N ALA A 107 45.83 -70.87 -50.44
CA ALA A 107 47.00 -71.34 -49.73
C ALA A 107 46.60 -72.35 -48.64
N PRO A 108 47.49 -73.32 -48.29
CA PRO A 108 47.23 -74.28 -47.22
C PRO A 108 46.80 -73.58 -45.93
N GLN A 109 45.69 -74.02 -45.35
CA GLN A 109 45.13 -73.46 -44.13
C GLN A 109 46.13 -73.59 -42.97
N PRO A 110 46.53 -72.48 -42.32
CA PRO A 110 47.40 -72.53 -41.15
C PRO A 110 46.79 -73.39 -40.03
N ALA A 111 47.64 -74.13 -39.33
CA ALA A 111 47.22 -74.93 -38.17
C ALA A 111 46.51 -74.04 -37.13
N PRO A 112 45.44 -74.53 -36.48
CA PRO A 112 44.68 -73.76 -35.52
C PRO A 112 45.60 -73.28 -34.37
N PRO A 113 45.51 -72.00 -33.96
CA PRO A 113 46.31 -71.49 -32.87
C PRO A 113 45.96 -72.20 -31.55
N ARG A 114 46.97 -72.37 -30.69
CA ARG A 114 46.76 -72.94 -29.35
C ARG A 114 45.71 -72.14 -28.58
N PRO A 115 44.85 -72.80 -27.77
CA PRO A 115 43.91 -72.12 -26.89
C PRO A 115 44.62 -71.11 -26.00
N ARG A 116 44.10 -69.88 -25.97
CA ARG A 116 44.59 -68.81 -25.10
C ARG A 116 44.30 -69.19 -23.64
N PRO A 117 45.25 -68.99 -22.70
CA PRO A 117 44.98 -69.19 -21.28
C PRO A 117 43.79 -68.35 -20.83
N THR A 118 42.89 -68.96 -20.06
CA THR A 118 41.73 -68.30 -19.47
C THR A 118 42.23 -67.21 -18.52
N PRO A 119 41.79 -65.94 -18.68
CA PRO A 119 42.22 -64.87 -17.78
C PRO A 119 41.73 -65.16 -16.35
N PRO A 120 42.49 -64.71 -15.33
CA PRO A 120 42.09 -64.85 -13.93
C PRO A 120 40.76 -64.12 -13.67
N PRO A 121 39.94 -64.60 -12.72
CA PRO A 121 38.67 -63.96 -12.39
C PRO A 121 38.88 -62.50 -11.99
N ALA A 122 38.01 -61.63 -12.48
CA ALA A 122 38.03 -60.20 -12.15
C ALA A 122 37.84 -59.99 -10.63
N PRO A 123 38.53 -59.02 -10.03
CA PRO A 123 38.38 -58.73 -8.61
C PRO A 123 36.92 -58.33 -8.30
N THR A 124 36.42 -58.85 -7.19
CA THR A 124 35.08 -58.54 -6.67
C THR A 124 35.01 -57.04 -6.35
N PRO A 125 34.00 -56.30 -6.82
CA PRO A 125 33.91 -54.86 -6.55
C PRO A 125 33.76 -54.61 -5.05
N THR A 126 34.57 -53.68 -4.54
CA THR A 126 34.51 -53.20 -3.17
C THR A 126 33.14 -52.54 -2.93
N PRO A 127 32.44 -52.84 -1.82
CA PRO A 127 31.14 -52.23 -1.54
C PRO A 127 31.27 -50.71 -1.49
N THR A 128 30.43 -50.03 -2.28
CA THR A 128 30.34 -48.57 -2.31
C THR A 128 29.87 -48.08 -0.93
N PRO A 129 30.52 -47.08 -0.32
CA PRO A 129 30.07 -46.56 0.97
C PRO A 129 28.64 -46.02 0.86
N SER A 130 27.84 -46.34 1.87
CA SER A 130 26.45 -45.87 2.01
C SER A 130 26.42 -44.33 2.04
N PRO A 131 25.52 -43.67 1.31
CA PRO A 131 25.46 -42.22 1.29
C PRO A 131 25.16 -41.68 2.69
N THR A 132 25.99 -40.73 3.13
CA THR A 132 25.75 -39.93 4.33
C THR A 132 24.35 -39.29 4.24
N PRO A 133 23.52 -39.36 5.29
CA PRO A 133 22.19 -38.75 5.27
C PRO A 133 22.31 -37.25 4.97
N SER A 134 21.54 -36.81 3.97
CA SER A 134 21.39 -35.41 3.59
C SER A 134 20.92 -34.59 4.79
N PRO A 135 21.45 -33.38 5.04
CA PRO A 135 20.99 -32.54 6.13
C PRO A 135 19.49 -32.28 5.98
N THR A 136 18.75 -32.50 7.06
CA THR A 136 17.33 -32.16 7.17
C THR A 136 17.14 -30.71 6.71
N PRO A 137 16.26 -30.43 5.74
CA PRO A 137 16.00 -29.06 5.31
C PRO A 137 15.52 -28.26 6.51
N SER A 138 16.27 -27.21 6.85
CA SER A 138 15.82 -26.18 7.77
C SER A 138 14.50 -25.64 7.22
N ALA A 139 13.45 -25.65 8.04
CA ALA A 139 12.17 -25.08 7.67
C ALA A 139 12.39 -23.66 7.13
N GLU A 140 12.15 -23.51 5.83
CA GLU A 140 12.12 -22.22 5.17
C GLU A 140 11.08 -21.36 5.91
N PRO A 141 11.43 -20.14 6.36
CA PRO A 141 10.46 -19.26 7.00
C PRO A 141 9.27 -19.10 6.06
N ALA A 142 8.08 -19.52 6.52
CA ALA A 142 6.86 -19.41 5.75
C ALA A 142 6.74 -17.98 5.19
N PRO A 143 6.38 -17.81 3.90
CA PRO A 143 6.26 -16.50 3.31
C PRO A 143 5.29 -15.67 4.15
N ARG A 144 5.79 -14.57 4.71
CA ARG A 144 4.94 -13.58 5.38
C ARG A 144 3.82 -13.21 4.39
N PRO A 145 2.54 -13.22 4.80
CA PRO A 145 1.47 -12.80 3.93
C PRO A 145 1.78 -11.38 3.45
N SER A 146 2.06 -11.26 2.15
CA SER A 146 2.23 -9.99 1.49
C SER A 146 0.88 -9.30 1.52
N VAL A 147 0.79 -8.23 2.31
CA VAL A 147 -0.41 -7.40 2.38
C VAL A 147 -0.52 -6.70 1.02
N ALA A 148 -1.28 -7.29 0.11
CA ALA A 148 -1.63 -6.65 -1.15
C ALA A 148 -2.25 -5.28 -0.81
N PRO A 149 -1.70 -4.16 -1.31
CA PRO A 149 -2.26 -2.85 -1.04
C PRO A 149 -3.65 -2.80 -1.69
N VAL A 150 -4.68 -2.91 -0.87
CA VAL A 150 -6.06 -2.74 -1.32
C VAL A 150 -6.21 -1.27 -1.71
N SER A 151 -6.27 -1.04 -3.02
CA SER A 151 -6.52 0.28 -3.59
C SER A 151 -8.00 0.61 -3.41
N TYR A 152 -8.32 1.34 -2.35
CA TYR A 152 -9.68 1.82 -2.15
C TYR A 152 -9.97 2.94 -3.15
N PRO A 153 -11.10 2.89 -3.88
CA PRO A 153 -11.49 4.01 -4.74
C PRO A 153 -11.66 5.25 -3.87
N ARG A 154 -11.12 6.37 -4.37
CA ARG A 154 -11.18 7.68 -3.71
C ARG A 154 -12.64 8.02 -3.42
N TYR A 155 -13.03 7.94 -2.13
CA TYR A 155 -14.36 8.29 -1.70
C TYR A 155 -14.66 9.74 -2.09
N GLN A 156 -15.53 9.92 -3.08
CA GLN A 156 -16.06 11.23 -3.44
C GLN A 156 -17.32 11.46 -2.62
N PRO A 157 -17.29 12.36 -1.62
CA PRO A 157 -18.50 12.68 -0.90
C PRO A 157 -19.53 13.24 -1.89
N PRO A 158 -20.80 12.81 -1.82
CA PRO A 158 -21.84 13.33 -2.70
C PRO A 158 -21.92 14.84 -2.51
N THR A 159 -21.78 15.59 -3.61
CA THR A 159 -22.01 17.02 -3.63
C THR A 159 -23.48 17.28 -3.37
N ARG A 160 -23.84 17.43 -2.09
CA ARG A 160 -25.16 17.95 -1.73
C ARG A 160 -25.24 19.36 -2.32
N LYS A 161 -26.05 19.52 -3.37
CA LYS A 161 -26.48 20.84 -3.83
C LYS A 161 -27.15 21.52 -2.63
N ARG A 162 -26.40 22.41 -1.99
CA ARG A 162 -26.92 23.26 -0.92
C ARG A 162 -28.07 24.04 -1.56
N PRO A 163 -29.32 23.90 -1.09
CA PRO A 163 -30.39 24.76 -1.58
C PRO A 163 -29.90 26.18 -1.34
N SER A 164 -29.77 26.94 -2.42
CA SER A 164 -29.54 28.37 -2.35
C SER A 164 -30.84 28.96 -1.81
N HIS A 165 -30.98 28.94 -0.48
CA HIS A 165 -32.01 29.74 0.18
C HIS A 165 -31.65 31.17 -0.17
N GLY A 166 -32.44 31.77 -1.06
CA GLY A 166 -32.32 33.17 -1.43
C GLY A 166 -32.24 34.00 -0.16
N THR A 167 -31.06 34.52 0.14
CA THR A 167 -30.75 35.17 1.40
C THR A 167 -31.25 36.60 1.36
N THR A 168 -32.56 36.82 1.50
CA THR A 168 -32.96 37.99 2.29
C THR A 168 -32.50 37.68 3.71
N SER A 169 -31.38 38.28 4.10
CA SER A 169 -30.82 38.10 5.43
C SER A 169 -31.92 38.34 6.48
N PRO A 170 -31.99 37.55 7.57
CA PRO A 170 -32.95 37.78 8.65
C PRO A 170 -32.95 39.23 9.14
N VAL A 171 -31.77 39.88 9.08
CA VAL A 171 -31.57 41.29 9.38
C VAL A 171 -32.29 42.19 8.37
N THR A 172 -32.18 41.90 7.07
CA THR A 172 -32.87 42.63 6.00
C THR A 172 -34.39 42.49 6.13
N TYR A 173 -34.89 41.31 6.49
CA TYR A 173 -36.31 41.09 6.74
C TYR A 173 -36.80 41.92 7.95
N LEU A 174 -36.04 41.92 9.04
CA LEU A 174 -36.37 42.73 10.22
C LEU A 174 -36.35 44.23 9.93
N LEU A 175 -35.39 44.70 9.13
CA LEU A 175 -35.31 46.10 8.69
C LEU A 175 -36.51 46.50 7.83
N LEU A 176 -36.91 45.65 6.88
CA LEU A 176 -38.08 45.89 6.04
C LEU A 176 -39.39 45.99 6.83
N MET A 177 -39.50 45.27 7.95
CA MET A 177 -40.70 45.33 8.81
C MET A 177 -40.65 46.47 9.84
N THR A 178 -39.49 46.72 10.44
CA THR A 178 -39.41 47.68 11.56
C THR A 178 -39.30 49.13 11.10
N VAL A 179 -38.66 49.41 9.97
CA VAL A 179 -38.51 50.80 9.47
C VAL A 179 -39.85 51.47 9.17
N PRO A 180 -40.80 50.87 8.43
CA PRO A 180 -42.10 51.49 8.18
C PRO A 180 -42.90 51.72 9.47
N ALA A 181 -42.81 50.80 10.43
CA ALA A 181 -43.50 50.90 11.71
C ALA A 181 -42.97 52.09 12.53
N VAL A 182 -41.65 52.29 12.57
CA VAL A 182 -41.04 53.44 13.28
C VAL A 182 -41.39 54.75 12.59
N VAL A 183 -41.38 54.81 11.26
CA VAL A 183 -41.77 56.00 10.49
C VAL A 183 -43.24 56.35 10.75
N ALA A 184 -44.14 55.37 10.77
CA ALA A 184 -45.54 55.60 11.07
C ALA A 184 -45.73 56.13 12.50
N VAL A 185 -45.06 55.54 13.49
CA VAL A 185 -45.12 56.01 14.89
C VAL A 185 -44.57 57.43 15.02
N ALA A 186 -43.51 57.79 14.30
CA ALA A 186 -42.98 59.15 14.30
C ALA A 186 -43.93 60.15 13.66
N ALA A 187 -44.63 59.77 12.58
CA ALA A 187 -45.62 60.61 11.91
C ALA A 187 -46.92 60.79 12.72
N LEU A 188 -47.27 59.80 13.55
CA LEU A 188 -48.47 59.80 14.40
C LEU A 188 -48.25 60.44 15.78
N ARG A 189 -47.03 60.87 16.13
CA ARG A 189 -46.82 61.65 17.36
C ARG A 189 -47.24 63.11 17.12
N PRO A 190 -48.30 63.61 17.79
CA PRO A 190 -48.64 65.02 17.73
C PRO A 190 -47.50 65.83 18.35
N ARG A 191 -47.11 66.92 17.67
CA ARG A 191 -46.14 67.89 18.17
C ARG A 191 -46.68 68.62 19.40
#